data_AF-A0A0U3NX78-F1
#
_entry.id   AF-A0A0U3NX78-F1
#
_cell.length_a   1.000
_cell.length_b   1.000
_cell.length_c   1.000
_cell.angle_alpha   90.00
_cell.angle_beta   90.00
_cell.angle_gamma   90.00
#
_symmetry.space_group_name_H-M   'P 1'
#
loop_
_entity.id
_entity.type
_entity.pdbx_description
1 polymer ?
#
loop_
_entity_poly.entity_id
_entity_poly.type
_entity_poly.pdbx_seq_one_letter_code
_entity_poly.pdbx_strand_id
1 'polypeptide(L)' 'MGAGLEAAPAQAARPLKPRAAAGPVPAGTYRPNVDRVFALDDIVAAHRFMEDDRAAGKLVMLPSPAYR' A
#
# COMPACT_ATOMS: atom_id res chain seq x y z
N MET A 1 18.32 -12.12 -29.57
CA MET A 1 16.87 -12.11 -29.89
C MET A 1 16.14 -12.55 -28.63
N GLY A 2 15.51 -11.61 -27.92
CA GLY A 2 14.86 -11.83 -26.63
C GLY A 2 14.61 -10.47 -25.98
N ALA A 3 13.33 -10.14 -25.79
CA ALA A 3 12.78 -8.80 -25.68
C ALA A 3 13.40 -7.92 -24.58
N GLY A 4 13.61 -6.64 -24.92
CA GLY A 4 13.99 -5.61 -23.97
C GLY A 4 12.92 -5.46 -22.90
N LEU A 5 13.34 -5.54 -21.63
CA LEU A 5 12.57 -5.03 -20.51
C LEU A 5 12.65 -3.50 -20.58
N GLU A 6 11.84 -2.90 -21.45
CA GLU A 6 11.59 -1.47 -21.39
C GLU A 6 10.73 -1.26 -20.14
N ALA A 7 11.37 -0.74 -19.08
CA ALA A 7 10.67 -0.37 -17.87
C ALA A 7 9.63 0.68 -18.26
N ALA A 8 8.35 0.29 -18.25
CA ALA A 8 7.25 1.22 -18.46
C ALA A 8 7.52 2.47 -17.62
N PRO A 9 7.52 3.67 -18.23
CA PRO A 9 7.91 4.87 -17.51
C PRO A 9 7.02 4.99 -16.29
N ALA A 10 7.64 4.99 -15.10
CA ALA A 10 6.94 5.22 -13.85
C ALA A 10 6.05 6.44 -14.06
N GLN A 11 4.74 6.23 -14.07
CA GLN A 11 3.80 7.30 -14.33
C GLN A 11 4.06 8.36 -13.27
N ALA A 12 4.69 9.47 -13.68
CA ALA A 12 5.07 10.53 -12.76
C ALA A 12 3.80 10.92 -12.01
N ALA A 13 3.77 10.60 -10.71
CA ALA A 13 2.58 10.80 -9.90
C ALA A 13 2.20 12.27 -10.05
N ARG A 14 1.03 12.54 -10.63
CA ARG A 14 0.50 13.91 -10.74
C ARG A 14 0.63 14.53 -9.35
N PRO A 15 1.14 15.77 -9.22
CA PRO A 15 1.29 16.40 -7.93
C PRO A 15 -0.05 16.34 -7.20
N LEU A 16 -0.05 15.62 -6.07
CA LEU A 16 -1.21 15.48 -5.21
C LEU A 16 -1.56 16.89 -4.73
N LYS A 17 -2.69 17.44 -5.20
CA LYS A 17 -3.24 18.64 -4.58
C LYS A 17 -3.40 18.35 -3.08
N PRO A 18 -3.08 19.29 -2.18
CA PRO A 18 -3.27 19.07 -0.75
C PRO A 18 -4.72 18.65 -0.52
N ARG A 19 -4.91 17.40 -0.11
CA ARG A 19 -6.23 16.92 0.28
C ARG A 19 -6.53 17.64 1.58
N ALA A 20 -7.70 18.29 1.67
CA ALA A 20 -8.18 18.78 2.95
C ALA A 20 -8.04 17.66 3.98
N ALA A 21 -7.45 17.97 5.15
CA ALA A 21 -7.23 16.97 6.18
C ALA A 21 -8.57 16.30 6.49
N ALA A 22 -8.59 14.97 6.49
CA ALA A 22 -9.78 14.24 6.90
C ALA A 22 -10.08 14.61 8.35
N GLY A 23 -11.31 15.03 8.63
CA GLY A 23 -11.77 15.26 9.98
C GLY A 23 -11.73 13.98 10.83
N PRO A 24 -11.89 14.10 12.15
CA PRO A 24 -11.88 12.95 13.03
C PRO A 24 -12.97 11.94 12.65
N VAL A 25 -12.60 10.67 12.65
CA VAL A 25 -13.55 9.57 12.47
C VAL A 25 -13.98 9.09 13.85
N PRO A 26 -15.29 9.15 14.19
CA PRO A 26 -15.75 8.69 15.48
C PRO A 26 -15.47 7.20 15.70
N ALA A 27 -15.13 6.84 16.93
CA ALA A 27 -14.82 5.46 17.29
C ALA A 27 -16.00 4.54 16.96
N GLY A 28 -15.70 3.40 16.32
CA GLY A 28 -16.71 2.41 15.94
C GLY A 28 -17.50 2.72 14.67
N THR A 29 -17.42 3.94 14.12
CA THR A 29 -18.18 4.33 12.91
C THR A 29 -17.52 3.87 11.61
N TYR A 30 -16.20 3.65 11.61
CA TYR A 30 -15.47 3.18 10.45
C TYR A 30 -14.80 1.83 10.71
N ARG A 31 -15.13 0.85 9.87
CA ARG A 31 -14.46 -0.45 9.80
C ARG A 31 -13.73 -0.53 8.46
N PRO A 32 -12.42 -0.24 8.40
CA PRO A 32 -11.67 -0.42 7.17
C PRO A 32 -11.73 -1.89 6.75
N ASN A 33 -11.93 -2.14 5.46
CA ASN A 33 -11.78 -3.48 4.89
C ASN A 33 -10.28 -3.82 4.83
N VAL A 34 -9.76 -4.36 5.92
CA VAL A 34 -8.36 -4.83 6.01
C VAL A 34 -8.32 -6.25 5.47
N ASP A 35 -7.52 -6.44 4.43
CA ASP A 35 -7.36 -7.74 3.77
C ASP A 35 -6.24 -8.54 4.43
N ARG A 36 -5.06 -7.92 4.60
CA ARG A 36 -3.93 -8.59 5.22
C ARG A 36 -3.00 -7.61 5.93
N VAL A 37 -2.36 -8.11 6.97
CA VAL A 37 -1.30 -7.42 7.71
C VAL A 37 0.03 -8.08 7.38
N PHE A 38 1.03 -7.28 7.04
CA PHE A 38 2.42 -7.70 6.80
C PHE A 38 3.33 -7.09 7.88
N ALA A 39 4.45 -7.76 8.16
CA ALA A 39 5.56 -7.06 8.82
C ALA A 39 6.16 -6.05 7.85
N LEU A 40 6.68 -4.93 8.36
CA LEU A 40 7.34 -3.94 7.51
C LEU A 40 8.54 -4.53 6.74
N ASP A 41 9.23 -5.50 7.33
CA ASP A 41 10.36 -6.19 6.69
C ASP A 41 9.92 -7.01 5.45
N ASP A 42 8.64 -7.36 5.35
CA ASP A 42 8.04 -8.09 4.22
C ASP A 42 7.45 -7.16 3.15
N ILE A 43 7.88 -5.89 3.09
CA ILE A 43 7.35 -4.89 2.15
C ILE A 43 7.38 -5.34 0.69
N VAL A 44 8.43 -6.05 0.28
CA VAL A 44 8.54 -6.56 -1.09
C VAL A 44 7.45 -7.61 -1.37
N ALA A 45 7.18 -8.51 -0.42
CA ALA A 45 6.14 -9.52 -0.57
C ALA A 45 4.73 -8.89 -0.61
N ALA A 46 4.50 -7.85 0.18
CA ALA A 46 3.25 -7.09 0.15
C ALA A 46 3.02 -6.42 -1.22
N HIS A 47 4.05 -5.81 -1.80
CA HIS A 47 3.96 -5.22 -3.15
C HIS A 47 3.73 -6.27 -4.23
N ARG A 48 4.43 -7.41 -4.19
CA ARG A 48 4.18 -8.51 -5.13
C ARG A 48 2.75 -9.03 -5.04
N PHE A 49 2.20 -9.18 -3.84
CA PHE A 49 0.80 -9.56 -3.64
C PHE A 49 -0.19 -8.57 -4.28
N MET A 50 0.13 -7.27 -4.27
CA MET A 50 -0.66 -6.25 -4.97
C MET A 50 -0.48 -6.31 -6.49
N GLU A 51 0.77 -6.49 -6.97
CA GLU A 51 1.08 -6.59 -8.39
C GLU A 51 0.41 -7.80 -9.04
N ASP A 52 0.28 -8.89 -8.30
CA ASP A 52 -0.43 -10.10 -8.71
C ASP A 52 -1.97 -9.96 -8.63
N ASP A 53 -2.49 -8.76 -8.31
CA ASP A 53 -3.92 -8.43 -8.18
C ASP A 53 -4.67 -9.30 -7.15
N ARG A 54 -3.96 -9.73 -6.10
CA ARG A 54 -4.51 -10.62 -5.06
C ARG A 54 -5.14 -9.88 -3.89
N ALA A 55 -4.99 -8.56 -3.82
CA ALA A 55 -5.49 -7.74 -2.72
C ALA A 55 -6.99 -7.47 -2.84
N ALA A 56 -7.77 -7.94 -1.86
CA ALA A 56 -9.22 -7.72 -1.78
C ALA A 56 -9.61 -6.53 -0.89
N GLY A 57 -8.63 -5.80 -0.37
CA GLY A 57 -8.82 -4.70 0.57
C GLY A 57 -7.53 -3.96 0.89
N LYS A 58 -7.47 -3.29 2.03
CA LYS A 58 -6.27 -2.57 2.48
C LYS A 58 -5.25 -3.53 3.05
N LEU A 59 -4.02 -3.43 2.57
CA LEU A 59 -2.87 -4.04 3.22
C LEU A 59 -2.33 -3.08 4.28
N VAL A 60 -2.00 -3.61 5.45
CA VAL A 60 -1.44 -2.85 6.57
C VAL A 60 -0.07 -3.39 6.89
N MET A 61 0.89 -2.50 7.17
CA MET A 61 2.21 -2.89 7.66
C MET A 61 2.32 -2.56 9.14
N LEU A 62 2.81 -3.53 9.91
CA LEU A 62 3.22 -3.28 11.29
C LEU A 62 4.70 -2.89 11.30
N PRO A 63 5.06 -1.75 11.92
CA PRO A 63 6.45 -1.43 12.13
C PRO A 63 7.10 -2.52 12.98
N SER A 64 8.39 -2.78 12.73
CA SER A 64 9.14 -3.79 13.47
C SER A 64 9.01 -3.53 14.99
N PRO A 65 8.81 -4.58 15.82
CA PRO A 65 8.73 -4.43 17.27
C PRO A 65 10.00 -3.86 17.91
N ALA A 66 11.11 -3.76 17.15
CA ALA A 66 12.32 -3.04 17.56
C ALA A 66 12.12 -1.50 17.68
N TYR A 67 10.97 -0.96 17.25
CA TYR A 67 10.65 0.47 17.34
C TYR A 67 9.89 0.84 18.64
N ARG A 68 10.05 0.04 19.71
CA ARG A 68 9.37 0.26 21.00
C ARG A 68 10.24 0.98 22.02
#